data_AF-A0A942TCB2-F1
#
_entry.id   AF-A0A942TCB2-F1
#
_cell.length_a   1.000
_cell.length_b   1.000
_cell.length_c   1.000
_cell.angle_alpha   90.00
_cell.angle_beta   90.00
_cell.angle_gamma   90.00
#
_symmetry.space_group_name_H-M   'P 1'
#
loop_
_entity.id
_entity.type
_entity.pdbx_description
1 polymer ?
#
loop_
_entity_poly.entity_id
_entity_poly.type
_entity_poly.pdbx_seq_one_letter_code
_entity_poly.pdbx_strand_id
1 'polypeptide(L)'
;MDKFEYSVQDLISINELYNHAASVMFHNLNKFVYIEIIDSEGEKNCFTLTKRDFKAVQTDFFICVLNDIIVDGLDDELIMSVKLNPSVENFPVEIIFTYQNEIHERYFCNFKELGFIYNSLKKQRSGIR
;
A
#
# COMPACT_ATOMS: atom_id res chain seq x y z
N MET A 1 -15.51 18.86 -2.33
CA MET A 1 -16.12 17.59 -1.92
C MET A 1 -14.95 16.67 -1.67
N ASP A 2 -14.51 16.57 -0.41
CA ASP A 2 -13.22 15.94 -0.10
C ASP A 2 -13.31 14.45 -0.42
N LYS A 3 -12.33 13.95 -1.19
CA LYS A 3 -12.25 12.55 -1.59
C LYS A 3 -11.75 11.77 -0.37
N PHE A 4 -12.68 11.28 0.46
CA PHE A 4 -12.34 10.53 1.69
C PHE A 4 -11.87 9.09 1.43
N GLU A 5 -11.87 8.67 0.17
CA GLU A 5 -11.51 7.32 -0.23
C GLU A 5 -10.55 7.38 -1.41
N TYR A 6 -9.27 7.22 -1.11
CA TYR A 6 -8.21 7.15 -2.11
C TYR A 6 -8.13 5.74 -2.71
N SER A 7 -7.84 5.68 -4.01
CA SER A 7 -7.45 4.43 -4.66
C SER A 7 -6.02 4.06 -4.27
N VAL A 8 -5.60 2.80 -4.50
CA VAL A 8 -4.20 2.41 -4.31
C VAL A 8 -3.26 3.26 -5.17
N GLN A 9 -3.66 3.61 -6.39
CA GLN A 9 -2.90 4.52 -7.26
C GLN A 9 -2.73 5.92 -6.64
N ASP A 10 -3.81 6.50 -6.11
CA ASP A 10 -3.71 7.80 -5.45
C ASP A 10 -2.78 7.72 -4.22
N LEU A 11 -2.86 6.62 -3.46
CA LEU A 11 -2.03 6.40 -2.27
C LEU A 11 -0.54 6.21 -2.63
N ILE A 12 -0.23 5.56 -3.76
CA ILE A 12 1.13 5.51 -4.32
C ILE A 12 1.63 6.93 -4.58
N SER A 13 0.87 7.76 -5.31
CA SER A 13 1.27 9.14 -5.62
C SER A 13 1.44 10.00 -4.37
N ILE A 14 0.57 9.83 -3.36
CA ILE A 14 0.71 10.52 -2.06
C ILE A 14 1.98 10.06 -1.35
N ASN A 15 2.29 8.77 -1.38
CA ASN A 15 3.49 8.22 -0.76
C ASN A 15 4.76 8.72 -1.48
N GLU A 16 4.75 8.85 -2.80
CA GLU A 16 5.83 9.45 -3.59
C GLU A 16 6.05 10.91 -3.19
N LEU A 17 4.98 11.71 -3.11
CA LEU A 17 5.06 13.10 -2.64
C LEU A 17 5.61 13.18 -1.21
N TYR A 18 5.17 12.28 -0.33
CA TYR A 18 5.63 12.22 1.07
C TYR A 18 7.13 11.94 1.16
N ASN A 19 7.64 11.00 0.35
CA ASN A 19 9.06 10.61 0.35
C ASN A 19 9.99 11.70 -0.21
N HIS A 20 9.48 12.56 -1.09
CA HIS A 20 10.24 13.68 -1.68
C HIS A 20 9.95 15.03 -1.01
N ALA A 21 9.20 15.03 0.09
CA ALA A 21 8.80 16.25 0.78
C ALA A 21 10.01 16.98 1.39
N ALA A 22 10.04 18.30 1.25
CA ALA A 22 10.93 19.14 2.04
C ALA A 22 10.41 19.28 3.48
N SER A 23 9.09 19.31 3.66
CA SER A 23 8.46 19.24 4.99
C SER A 23 7.06 18.65 4.93
N VAL A 24 6.64 18.05 6.05
CA VAL A 24 5.30 17.48 6.22
C VAL A 24 4.71 17.98 7.54
N MET A 25 3.50 18.53 7.47
CA MET A 25 2.68 18.86 8.66
C MET A 25 1.45 17.98 8.69
N PHE A 26 0.97 17.62 9.89
CA PHE A 26 -0.23 16.81 10.02
C PHE A 26 -1.07 17.18 11.24
N HIS A 27 -2.38 17.06 11.08
CA HIS A 27 -3.39 17.35 12.09
C HIS A 27 -4.31 16.15 12.29
N ASN A 28 -4.40 15.67 13.52
CA ASN A 28 -5.29 14.56 13.87
C ASN A 28 -6.75 15.02 13.88
N LEU A 29 -7.58 14.43 13.01
CA LEU A 29 -9.02 14.69 12.88
C LEU A 29 -9.82 13.45 13.30
N ASN A 30 -9.71 13.06 14.58
CA ASN A 30 -10.35 11.88 15.17
C ASN A 30 -10.10 10.57 14.40
N LYS A 31 -10.95 10.22 13.40
CA LYS A 31 -10.79 9.05 12.53
C LYS A 31 -9.82 9.27 11.37
N PHE A 32 -9.53 10.52 11.05
CA PHE A 32 -8.72 10.93 9.91
C PHE A 32 -7.47 11.70 10.36
N VAL A 33 -6.56 11.91 9.42
CA VAL A 33 -5.39 12.76 9.54
C VAL A 33 -5.36 13.67 8.33
N TYR A 34 -5.41 14.98 8.56
CA TYR A 34 -5.13 15.95 7.51
C TYR A 34 -3.63 16.14 7.40
N ILE A 35 -3.10 16.08 6.19
CA ILE A 35 -1.67 16.21 5.92
C ILE A 35 -1.42 17.34 4.92
N GLU A 36 -0.36 18.10 5.16
CA GLU A 36 0.19 19.10 4.26
C GLU A 36 1.61 18.67 3.90
N ILE A 37 1.85 18.38 2.62
CA ILE A 37 3.15 18.00 2.07
C ILE A 37 3.66 19.21 1.28
N ILE A 38 4.84 19.70 1.65
CA ILE A 38 5.50 20.84 1.00
C ILE A 38 6.76 20.32 0.34
N ASP A 39 6.91 20.56 -0.96
CA ASP A 39 8.10 20.16 -1.72
C ASP A 39 9.25 21.17 -1.61
N SER A 40 10.37 20.90 -2.30
CA SER A 40 11.55 21.75 -2.29
C SER A 40 11.35 23.12 -2.94
N GLU A 41 10.32 23.28 -3.78
CA GLU A 41 9.96 24.54 -4.42
C GLU A 41 8.99 25.37 -3.55
N GLY A 42 8.48 24.77 -2.46
CA GLY A 42 7.52 25.38 -1.55
C GLY A 42 6.07 25.15 -1.96
N GLU A 43 5.81 24.34 -3.00
CA GLU A 43 4.46 24.01 -3.43
C GLU A 43 3.81 23.06 -2.43
N LYS A 44 2.53 23.31 -2.16
CA LYS A 44 1.79 22.65 -1.09
C LYS A 44 0.71 21.72 -1.62
N ASN A 45 0.78 20.46 -1.22
CA ASN A 45 -0.22 19.43 -1.50
C ASN A 45 -0.92 18.98 -0.21
N CYS A 46 -2.25 18.99 -0.20
CA CYS A 46 -3.05 18.71 0.99
C CYS A 46 -3.95 17.49 0.80
N PHE A 47 -3.97 16.60 1.79
CA PHE A 47 -4.77 15.36 1.75
C PHE A 47 -5.44 15.08 3.10
N THR A 48 -6.55 14.34 3.09
CA THR A 48 -7.19 13.84 4.32
C THR A 48 -7.24 12.32 4.28
N LEU A 49 -6.33 11.68 5.01
CA LEU A 49 -6.18 10.23 5.02
C LEU A 49 -6.91 9.60 6.21
N THR A 50 -7.25 8.32 6.11
CA THR A 50 -7.53 7.53 7.31
C THR A 50 -6.24 7.39 8.14
N LYS A 51 -6.35 7.16 9.45
CA LYS A 51 -5.16 6.89 10.28
C LYS A 51 -4.32 5.72 9.76
N ARG A 52 -4.99 4.72 9.19
CA ARG A 52 -4.36 3.54 8.62
C ARG A 52 -3.58 3.89 7.36
N ASP A 53 -4.17 4.63 6.44
CA ASP A 53 -3.50 5.00 5.18
C ASP A 53 -2.36 5.98 5.44
N PHE A 54 -2.53 6.91 6.38
CA PHE A 54 -1.41 7.77 6.82
C PHE A 54 -0.26 6.93 7.39
N LYS A 55 -0.57 5.93 8.23
CA LYS A 55 0.46 5.04 8.76
C LYS A 55 1.15 4.23 7.65
N ALA A 56 0.39 3.76 6.67
CA ALA A 56 0.91 3.02 5.53
C ALA A 56 1.83 3.89 4.65
N VAL A 57 1.47 5.17 4.43
CA VAL A 57 2.35 6.17 3.77
C VAL A 57 3.65 6.36 4.56
N GLN A 58 3.56 6.53 5.89
CA GLN A 58 4.75 6.72 6.73
C GLN A 58 5.72 5.53 6.73
N THR A 59 5.21 4.32 6.46
CA THR A 59 6.02 3.09 6.41
C THR A 59 6.36 2.68 4.97
N ASP A 60 6.14 3.55 4.00
CA ASP A 60 6.37 3.31 2.58
C ASP A 60 5.70 2.05 2.03
N PHE A 61 4.55 1.69 2.60
CA PHE A 61 3.86 0.45 2.28
C PHE A 61 3.43 0.39 0.82
N PHE A 62 2.94 1.52 0.28
CA PHE A 62 2.39 1.56 -1.07
C PHE A 62 3.46 1.47 -2.16
N ILE A 63 4.73 1.72 -1.81
CA ILE A 63 5.86 1.64 -2.74
C ILE A 63 6.67 0.38 -2.45
N CYS A 64 7.26 0.23 -1.27
CA CYS A 64 8.12 -0.91 -0.96
C CYS A 64 7.32 -2.20 -0.81
N VAL A 65 6.43 -2.26 0.18
CA VAL A 65 5.78 -3.52 0.57
C VAL A 65 4.89 -4.07 -0.54
N LEU A 66 4.14 -3.21 -1.26
CA LEU A 66 3.36 -3.66 -2.42
C LEU A 66 4.25 -4.21 -3.54
N ASN A 67 5.42 -3.60 -3.79
CA ASN A 67 6.34 -4.12 -4.79
C ASN A 67 6.97 -5.44 -4.34
N ASP A 68 7.35 -5.59 -3.08
CA ASP A 68 7.89 -6.84 -2.54
C ASP A 68 6.89 -8.00 -2.73
N ILE A 69 5.61 -7.77 -2.39
CA ILE A 69 4.54 -8.75 -2.63
C ILE A 69 4.41 -9.11 -4.12
N ILE A 70 4.53 -8.12 -5.00
CA ILE A 70 4.42 -8.33 -6.45
C ILE A 70 5.64 -9.12 -6.96
N VAL A 71 6.85 -8.82 -6.49
CA VAL A 71 8.08 -9.53 -6.84
C VAL A 71 7.99 -10.99 -6.41
N ASP A 72 7.64 -11.25 -5.14
CA ASP A 72 7.45 -12.61 -4.63
C ASP A 72 6.33 -13.33 -5.40
N GLY A 73 5.27 -12.62 -5.79
CA GLY A 73 4.18 -13.14 -6.61
C GLY A 73 4.55 -13.47 -8.05
N LEU A 74 5.70 -13.03 -8.54
CA LEU A 74 6.22 -13.36 -9.87
C LEU A 74 7.25 -14.48 -9.84
N ASP A 75 7.75 -14.86 -8.66
CA ASP A 75 8.63 -16.00 -8.50
C ASP A 75 7.84 -17.31 -8.65
N ASP A 76 8.18 -18.10 -9.67
CA ASP A 76 7.53 -19.38 -9.96
C ASP A 76 7.86 -20.48 -8.93
N GLU A 77 8.90 -20.30 -8.12
CA GLU A 77 9.26 -21.21 -7.03
C GLU A 77 8.40 -20.99 -5.77
N LEU A 78 7.80 -19.81 -5.63
CA LEU A 78 6.98 -19.44 -4.49
C LEU A 78 5.50 -19.75 -4.71
N ILE A 79 4.87 -20.37 -3.72
CA ILE A 79 3.43 -20.61 -3.70
C ILE A 79 2.77 -19.52 -2.86
N MET A 80 2.00 -18.65 -3.54
CA MET A 80 1.17 -17.63 -2.91
C MET A 80 -0.15 -18.22 -2.40
N SER A 81 -0.48 -17.98 -1.14
CA SER A 81 -1.79 -18.28 -0.56
C SER A 81 -2.35 -17.05 0.16
N VAL A 82 -3.69 -16.96 0.23
CA VAL A 82 -4.37 -15.82 0.85
C VAL A 82 -5.30 -16.31 1.96
N LYS A 83 -5.17 -15.73 3.14
CA LYS A 83 -6.02 -15.99 4.29
C LYS A 83 -6.75 -14.71 4.69
N LEU A 84 -8.05 -14.84 4.88
CA LEU A 84 -8.89 -13.73 5.32
C LEU A 84 -9.10 -13.81 6.83
N ASN A 85 -8.82 -12.71 7.52
CA ASN A 85 -9.12 -12.54 8.92
C ASN A 85 -9.92 -11.24 9.16
N PRO A 86 -11.26 -11.30 9.04
CA PRO A 86 -12.12 -10.12 9.15
C PRO A 86 -12.07 -9.41 10.51
N SER A 87 -11.53 -10.04 11.56
CA SER A 87 -11.41 -9.42 12.88
C SER A 87 -10.26 -8.42 12.99
N VAL A 88 -9.40 -8.32 11.97
CA VAL A 88 -8.30 -7.34 11.92
C VAL A 88 -8.74 -6.13 11.10
N GLU A 89 -9.12 -5.06 11.79
CA GLU A 89 -9.81 -3.89 11.20
C GLU A 89 -9.01 -3.20 10.08
N ASN A 90 -7.68 -3.14 10.21
CA ASN A 90 -6.82 -2.38 9.29
C ASN A 90 -6.16 -3.22 8.18
N PHE A 91 -6.06 -4.53 8.39
CA PHE A 91 -5.36 -5.47 7.49
C PHE A 91 -6.03 -6.85 7.54
N PRO A 92 -7.25 -6.99 7.01
CA PRO A 92 -8.01 -8.24 7.08
C PRO A 92 -7.50 -9.33 6.14
N VAL A 93 -6.49 -9.04 5.31
CA VAL A 93 -5.91 -9.98 4.35
C VAL A 93 -4.48 -10.29 4.75
N GLU A 94 -4.17 -11.56 4.92
CA GLU A 94 -2.83 -12.10 5.08
C GLU A 94 -2.44 -12.83 3.78
N ILE A 95 -1.37 -12.37 3.14
CA ILE A 95 -0.76 -13.02 1.98
C ILE A 95 0.46 -13.79 2.49
N ILE A 96 0.54 -15.07 2.15
CA ILE A 96 1.59 -15.97 2.64
C ILE A 96 2.29 -16.57 1.42
N PHE A 97 3.59 -16.37 1.32
CA PHE A 97 4.46 -17.03 0.36
C PHE A 97 5.16 -18.21 1.02
N THR A 98 5.18 -19.34 0.33
CA THR A 98 5.83 -20.57 0.82
C THR A 98 6.80 -21.12 -0.22
N TYR A 99 7.93 -21.65 0.26
CA TYR A 99 8.95 -22.35 -0.53
C TYR A 99 9.18 -23.73 0.09
N GLN A 100 9.07 -24.79 -0.70
CA GLN A 100 9.27 -26.17 -0.22
C GLN A 100 8.48 -26.53 1.05
N ASN A 101 7.25 -26.01 1.18
CA ASN A 101 6.35 -26.15 2.35
C ASN A 101 6.77 -25.38 3.61
N GLU A 102 7.79 -24.53 3.54
CA GLU A 102 8.15 -23.59 4.60
C GLU A 102 7.69 -22.18 4.27
N ILE A 103 7.38 -21.38 5.31
CA ILE A 103 6.95 -20.00 5.11
C ILE A 103 8.16 -19.16 4.76
N HIS A 104 8.11 -18.57 3.57
CA HIS A 104 9.10 -17.61 3.10
C HIS A 104 8.82 -16.24 3.70
N GLU A 105 7.63 -15.69 3.46
CA GLU A 105 7.26 -14.36 3.92
C GLU A 105 5.74 -14.22 4.12
N ARG A 106 5.34 -13.28 4.97
CA ARG A 106 3.95 -12.89 5.22
C ARG A 106 3.75 -11.40 5.08
N TYR A 107 2.72 -11.03 4.32
CA TYR A 107 2.30 -9.65 4.15
C TYR A 107 0.86 -9.44 4.58
N PHE A 108 0.56 -8.23 5.04
CA PHE A 108 -0.76 -7.86 5.53
C PHE A 108 -1.27 -6.67 4.72
N CYS A 109 -2.49 -6.80 4.17
CA CYS A 109 -3.09 -5.77 3.33
C CYS A 109 -4.61 -5.72 3.53
N ASN A 110 -5.27 -4.78 2.84
CA ASN A 110 -6.72 -4.73 2.73
C ASN A 110 -7.20 -5.27 1.37
N PHE A 111 -8.52 -5.36 1.19
CA PHE A 111 -9.10 -5.92 -0.04
C PHE A 111 -8.79 -5.08 -1.30
N LYS A 112 -8.64 -3.76 -1.18
CA LYS A 112 -8.30 -2.90 -2.33
C LYS A 112 -6.88 -3.17 -2.80
N GLU A 113 -5.96 -3.30 -1.87
CA GLU A 113 -4.56 -3.65 -2.13
C GLU A 113 -4.43 -5.04 -2.70
N LEU A 114 -5.16 -6.03 -2.16
CA LEU A 114 -5.21 -7.37 -2.75
C LEU A 114 -5.69 -7.33 -4.21
N GLY A 115 -6.75 -6.56 -4.50
CA GLY A 115 -7.24 -6.37 -5.86
C GLY A 115 -6.20 -5.70 -6.76
N PHE A 116 -5.46 -4.72 -6.25
CA PHE A 116 -4.34 -4.10 -6.96
C PHE A 116 -3.22 -5.11 -7.27
N ILE A 117 -2.79 -5.89 -6.27
CA ILE A 117 -1.75 -6.92 -6.39
C ILE A 117 -2.12 -7.92 -7.48
N TYR A 118 -3.32 -8.51 -7.44
CA TYR A 118 -3.75 -9.48 -8.46
C TYR A 118 -3.79 -8.88 -9.87
N ASN A 119 -4.25 -7.63 -10.01
CA ASN A 119 -4.27 -6.95 -11.31
C ASN A 119 -2.85 -6.71 -11.83
N SER A 120 -1.92 -6.32 -10.96
CA SER A 120 -0.51 -6.12 -11.30
C SER A 120 0.15 -7.43 -11.74
N LEU A 121 -0.01 -8.51 -10.97
CA LEU A 121 0.51 -9.84 -11.32
C LEU A 121 -0.04 -10.34 -12.66
N LYS A 122 -1.36 -10.20 -12.88
CA LYS A 122 -2.00 -10.57 -14.15
C LYS A 122 -1.41 -9.81 -15.33
N LYS A 123 -1.23 -8.49 -15.20
CA LYS A 123 -0.65 -7.65 -16.27
C LYS A 123 0.77 -8.06 -16.59
N GLN A 124 1.62 -8.23 -15.58
CA GLN A 124 3.02 -8.58 -15.77
C GLN A 124 3.18 -9.97 -16.40
N ARG A 125 2.44 -10.98 -15.93
CA ARG A 125 2.45 -12.33 -16.54
C ARG A 125 1.90 -12.34 -17.97
N SER A 126 0.95 -11.47 -18.30
CA SER A 126 0.41 -11.36 -19.66
C SER A 126 1.31 -10.58 -20.62
N GLY A 127 2.18 -9.70 -20.08
CA GLY A 127 3.16 -8.92 -20.85
C GLY A 127 4.46 -9.66 -21.16
N ILE A 128 4.66 -10.87 -20.60
CA ILE A 128 5.82 -11.74 -20.85
C ILE A 128 5.57 -12.69 -22.07
N ARG A 129 4.63 -12.36 -22.96
CA ARG A 129 4.35 -13.13 -24.18
C ARG A 129 4.84 -12.42 -25.44
#